data_AF-A0A2V9I529-F1
#
_entry.id   AF-A0A2V9I529-F1
#
_cell.length_a   1.000
_cell.length_b   1.000
_cell.length_c   1.000
_cell.angle_alpha   90.00
_cell.angle_beta   90.00
_cell.angle_gamma   90.00
#
_symmetry.space_group_name_H-M   'P 1'
#
loop_
_entity.id
_entity.type
_entity.pdbx_description
1 polymer ?
#
loop_
_entity_poly.entity_id
_entity_poly.type
_entity_poly.pdbx_seq_one_letter_code
_entity_poly.pdbx_strand_id
1 'polypeptide(L)'
;MSKWAYFLWLFRQAADGLLYMWPVTVALCCMLSVAVLRSRSKAKARPRGGWWLQLTPLGVPIAVLALGTVFACENCSPSSLGQGVRHIWAMHAVDVLLVIHLTGAVGLVMLAEGARLVSSALQAILLWCSFWASFLAGMSMSGDWL
;
A
#
# COMPACT_ATOMS: atom_id res chain seq x y z
N MET A 1 -23.30 5.79 -6.67
CA MET A 1 -22.03 6.12 -7.38
C MET A 1 -21.58 4.89 -8.15
N SER A 2 -20.93 5.00 -9.32
CA SER A 2 -20.41 3.80 -10.01
C SER A 2 -19.24 3.19 -9.23
N LYS A 3 -19.02 1.88 -9.34
CA LYS A 3 -17.89 1.20 -8.65
C LYS A 3 -16.54 1.83 -9.01
N TRP A 4 -16.37 2.23 -10.27
CA TRP A 4 -15.15 2.91 -10.72
C TRP A 4 -14.98 4.29 -10.08
N ALA A 5 -16.06 5.09 -10.01
CA ALA A 5 -16.01 6.38 -9.34
C ALA A 5 -15.73 6.23 -7.84
N TYR A 6 -16.26 5.18 -7.19
CA TYR A 6 -16.00 4.87 -5.79
C TYR A 6 -14.56 4.42 -5.54
N PHE A 7 -14.00 3.58 -6.40
CA PHE A 7 -12.58 3.24 -6.38
C PHE A 7 -11.69 4.48 -6.47
N LEU A 8 -11.96 5.38 -7.41
CA LEU A 8 -11.19 6.62 -7.56
C LEU A 8 -11.32 7.54 -6.35
N TRP A 9 -12.51 7.59 -5.74
CA TRP A 9 -12.73 8.33 -4.50
C TRP A 9 -11.92 7.72 -3.35
N LEU A 10 -11.94 6.41 -3.14
CA LEU A 10 -11.11 5.74 -2.14
C LEU A 10 -9.61 5.95 -2.37
N PHE A 11 -9.17 5.85 -3.62
CA PHE A 11 -7.79 6.11 -4.01
C PHE A 11 -7.37 7.52 -3.65
N ARG A 12 -8.22 8.52 -3.94
CA ARG A 12 -7.96 9.91 -3.57
C ARG A 12 -7.87 10.08 -2.06
N GLN A 13 -8.77 9.48 -1.29
CA GLN A 13 -8.72 9.56 0.18
C GLN A 13 -7.44 8.92 0.74
N ALA A 14 -7.00 7.80 0.17
CA ALA A 14 -5.74 7.18 0.55
C ALA A 14 -4.54 8.08 0.22
N ALA A 15 -4.54 8.72 -0.95
CA ALA A 15 -3.51 9.69 -1.34
C ALA A 15 -3.51 10.95 -0.46
N ASP A 16 -4.70 11.47 -0.13
CA ASP A 16 -4.86 12.59 0.81
C ASP A 16 -4.33 12.19 2.20
N GLY A 17 -4.55 10.95 2.65
CA GLY A 17 -3.95 10.41 3.87
C GLY A 17 -2.42 10.45 3.88
N LEU A 18 -1.76 10.09 2.77
CA LEU A 18 -0.31 10.23 2.62
C LEU A 18 0.15 11.69 2.77
N LEU A 19 -0.65 12.65 2.30
CA LEU A 19 -0.37 14.08 2.42
C LEU A 19 -0.68 14.63 3.83
N TYR A 20 -1.70 14.12 4.52
CA TYR A 20 -1.96 14.51 5.91
C TYR A 20 -0.82 14.11 6.83
N MET A 21 -0.22 12.94 6.60
CA MET A 21 1.00 12.50 7.28
C MET A 21 2.27 12.91 6.50
N TRP A 22 2.28 14.14 5.97
CA TRP A 22 3.40 14.65 5.16
C TRP A 22 4.78 14.50 5.80
N PRO A 23 5.00 14.61 7.14
CA PRO A 23 6.35 14.47 7.68
C PRO A 23 6.93 13.08 7.42
N VAL A 24 6.10 12.04 7.56
CA VAL A 24 6.48 10.64 7.30
C VAL A 24 6.70 10.43 5.80
N THR A 25 5.76 10.88 4.97
CA THR A 25 5.85 10.76 3.52
C THR A 25 7.08 11.47 2.95
N VAL A 26 7.38 12.68 3.42
CA VAL A 26 8.58 13.43 3.04
C VAL A 26 9.84 12.70 3.49
N ALA A 27 9.89 12.19 4.73
CA ALA A 27 11.05 11.44 5.22
C ALA A 27 11.34 10.19 4.38
N LEU A 28 10.30 9.44 3.98
CA LEU A 28 10.43 8.28 3.10
C LEU A 28 10.92 8.68 1.70
N CYS A 29 10.36 9.74 1.11
CA CYS A 29 10.80 10.27 -0.17
C CYS A 29 12.26 10.75 -0.13
N CYS A 30 12.67 11.47 0.91
CA CYS A 30 14.05 11.90 1.11
C CYS A 30 14.99 10.70 1.26
N MET A 31 14.61 9.67 2.02
CA MET A 31 15.39 8.42 2.12
C MET A 31 15.60 7.77 0.75
N LEU A 32 14.55 7.69 -0.07
CA LEU A 32 14.65 7.17 -1.44
C LEU A 32 15.59 8.03 -2.30
N SER A 33 15.45 9.36 -2.27
CA SER A 33 16.32 10.27 -3.01
C SER A 33 17.79 10.10 -2.62
N VAL A 34 18.09 10.04 -1.31
CA VAL A 34 19.45 9.83 -0.80
C VAL A 34 19.98 8.46 -1.22
N ALA A 35 19.17 7.41 -1.14
CA ALA A 35 19.55 6.07 -1.56
C ALA A 35 19.91 6.02 -3.06
N VAL A 36 19.09 6.66 -3.91
CA VAL A 36 19.33 6.74 -5.37
C VAL A 36 20.58 7.55 -5.69
N LEU A 37 20.80 8.68 -5.01
CA LEU A 37 22.01 9.49 -5.21
C LEU A 37 23.27 8.71 -4.82
N ARG A 38 23.24 8.00 -3.68
CA ARG A 38 24.35 7.13 -3.24
C ARG A 38 24.57 5.92 -4.13
N SER A 39 23.53 5.39 -4.77
CA SER A 39 23.69 4.27 -5.71
C SER A 39 24.31 4.72 -7.03
N ARG A 40 24.09 5.97 -7.47
CA ARG A 40 24.73 6.52 -8.67
C ARG A 40 26.24 6.70 -8.52
N SER A 41 26.71 7.02 -7.31
CA SER A 41 28.16 7.18 -7.05
C SER A 41 28.91 5.86 -6.95
N LYS A 42 28.20 4.73 -6.78
CA LYS A 42 28.80 3.40 -6.72
C LYS A 42 28.54 2.68 -8.04
N ALA A 43 29.60 2.44 -8.81
CA ALA A 43 29.52 1.54 -9.96
C ALA A 43 29.22 0.13 -9.46
N LYS A 44 27.95 -0.32 -9.41
CA LYS A 44 27.53 -1.72 -9.67
C LYS A 44 26.05 -2.06 -9.42
N ALA A 45 25.67 -3.10 -10.18
CA ALA A 45 24.63 -4.11 -9.99
C ALA A 45 23.17 -3.63 -9.98
N ARG A 46 22.48 -3.86 -11.10
CA ARG A 46 21.01 -3.87 -11.16
C ARG A 46 20.49 -5.07 -10.33
N PRO A 47 19.36 -4.92 -9.63
CA PRO A 47 18.73 -6.05 -8.95
C PRO A 47 18.46 -7.19 -9.94
N ARG A 48 18.61 -8.45 -9.49
CA ARG A 48 18.23 -9.63 -10.28
C ARG A 48 16.73 -9.53 -10.62
N GLY A 49 16.40 -9.57 -11.92
CA GLY A 49 15.02 -9.34 -12.42
C GLY A 49 14.70 -7.87 -12.77
N GLY A 50 15.64 -6.95 -12.57
CA GLY A 50 15.47 -5.54 -12.93
C GLY A 50 14.57 -4.75 -11.98
N TRP A 51 14.49 -3.43 -12.22
CA TRP A 51 13.69 -2.53 -11.38
C TRP A 51 12.18 -2.77 -11.48
N TRP A 52 11.71 -3.40 -12.56
CA TRP A 52 10.31 -3.77 -12.73
C TRP A 52 9.84 -4.74 -11.66
N LEU A 53 10.68 -5.71 -11.27
CA LEU A 53 10.34 -6.65 -10.21
C LEU A 53 10.16 -5.95 -8.85
N GLN A 54 10.88 -4.86 -8.60
CA GLN A 54 10.77 -4.08 -7.36
C GLN A 54 9.47 -3.26 -7.28
N LEU A 55 8.81 -3.02 -8.41
CA LEU A 55 7.57 -2.26 -8.51
C LEU A 55 6.32 -3.16 -8.50
N THR A 56 6.46 -4.49 -8.65
CA THR A 56 5.31 -5.41 -8.59
C THR A 56 4.47 -5.29 -7.32
N PRO A 57 5.03 -4.95 -6.13
CA PRO A 57 4.21 -4.79 -4.94
C PRO A 57 3.28 -3.57 -4.97
N LEU A 58 3.42 -2.66 -5.94
CA LEU A 58 2.44 -1.60 -6.21
C LEU A 58 1.05 -2.15 -6.56
N GLY A 59 0.96 -3.38 -7.04
CA GLY A 59 -0.32 -4.05 -7.27
C GLY A 59 -1.12 -4.29 -5.98
N VAL A 60 -0.45 -4.39 -4.83
CA VAL A 60 -1.10 -4.66 -3.53
C VAL A 60 -2.01 -3.52 -3.09
N PRO A 61 -1.57 -2.26 -2.95
CA PRO A 61 -2.48 -1.17 -2.56
C PRO A 61 -3.64 -1.00 -3.54
N ILE A 62 -3.42 -1.23 -4.85
CA ILE A 62 -4.49 -1.19 -5.86
C ILE A 62 -5.51 -2.31 -5.62
N ALA A 63 -5.06 -3.54 -5.41
CA ALA A 63 -5.92 -4.69 -5.13
C ALA A 63 -6.71 -4.51 -3.82
N VAL A 64 -6.06 -3.98 -2.78
CA VAL A 64 -6.71 -3.69 -1.49
C VAL A 64 -7.82 -2.65 -1.64
N LEU A 65 -7.58 -1.54 -2.35
CA LEU A 65 -8.62 -0.55 -2.63
C LEU A 65 -9.75 -1.11 -3.50
N ALA A 66 -9.44 -2.01 -4.44
CA ALA A 66 -10.44 -2.69 -5.25
C ALA A 66 -11.32 -3.61 -4.39
N LEU A 67 -10.75 -4.34 -3.42
CA LEU A 67 -11.51 -5.09 -2.42
C LEU A 67 -12.41 -4.16 -1.60
N GLY A 68 -11.86 -3.04 -1.11
CA GLY A 68 -12.62 -2.03 -0.40
C GLY A 68 -13.81 -1.47 -1.19
N THR A 69 -13.68 -1.37 -2.52
CA THR A 69 -14.75 -0.95 -3.43
C THR A 69 -15.79 -2.04 -3.64
N VAL A 70 -15.35 -3.29 -3.83
CA VAL A 70 -16.25 -4.42 -4.15
C VAL A 70 -17.10 -4.81 -2.95
N PHE A 71 -16.53 -4.72 -1.75
CA PHE A 71 -17.16 -5.10 -0.48
C PHE A 71 -17.54 -3.88 0.38
N ALA A 72 -17.72 -2.71 -0.24
CA ALA A 72 -18.15 -1.51 0.45
C ALA A 72 -19.52 -1.73 1.11
N CYS A 73 -19.69 -1.26 2.35
CA CYS A 73 -20.98 -1.37 3.03
C CYS A 73 -21.99 -0.34 2.49
N GLU A 74 -22.93 -0.77 1.65
CA GLU A 74 -23.93 0.13 1.03
C GLU A 74 -25.11 0.48 1.97
N ASN A 75 -25.40 -0.36 2.98
CA ASN A 75 -26.58 -0.25 3.85
C ASN A 75 -26.24 -0.25 5.36
N CYS A 76 -25.08 0.28 5.72
CA CYS A 76 -24.70 0.42 7.13
C CYS A 76 -25.52 1.54 7.78
N SER A 77 -26.40 1.19 8.74
CA SER A 77 -27.04 2.20 9.58
C SER A 77 -26.01 2.69 10.62
N PRO A 78 -25.94 4.00 10.90
CA PRO A 78 -25.03 4.54 11.92
C PRO A 78 -25.36 4.08 13.34
N SER A 79 -26.48 3.36 13.54
CA SER A 79 -26.96 2.88 14.86
C SER A 79 -26.76 1.38 15.09
N SER A 80 -26.34 0.60 14.09
CA SER A 80 -26.01 -0.82 14.28
C SER A 80 -24.52 -0.99 14.56
N LEU A 81 -24.17 -1.21 15.83
CA LEU A 81 -22.85 -1.67 16.26
C LEU A 81 -22.30 -2.77 15.33
N GLY A 82 -21.18 -2.48 14.66
CA GLY A 82 -20.22 -3.46 14.15
C GLY A 82 -20.68 -4.35 12.98
N GLN A 83 -20.76 -3.81 11.76
CA GLN A 83 -20.85 -4.64 10.54
C GLN A 83 -19.50 -5.00 9.90
N GLY A 84 -18.36 -4.67 10.54
CA GLY A 84 -17.07 -5.30 10.21
C GLY A 84 -17.09 -6.84 10.24
N VAL A 85 -18.12 -7.43 10.87
CA VAL A 85 -18.40 -8.87 10.91
C VAL A 85 -18.96 -9.44 9.59
N ARG A 86 -19.58 -8.63 8.72
CA ARG A 86 -20.25 -9.16 7.50
C ARG A 86 -19.29 -9.55 6.38
N HIS A 87 -18.09 -9.00 6.34
CA HIS A 87 -17.09 -9.27 5.30
C HIS A 87 -15.73 -9.69 5.89
N ILE A 88 -15.74 -10.50 6.96
CA ILE A 88 -14.53 -11.04 7.62
C ILE A 88 -13.55 -11.64 6.60
N TRP A 89 -14.05 -12.39 5.61
CA TRP A 89 -13.23 -12.98 4.56
C TRP A 89 -12.51 -11.94 3.70
N ALA A 90 -13.13 -10.79 3.43
CA ALA A 90 -12.49 -9.71 2.66
C ALA A 90 -11.41 -9.00 3.49
N MET A 91 -11.65 -8.82 4.80
CA MET A 91 -10.64 -8.31 5.74
C MET A 91 -9.44 -9.26 5.82
N HIS A 92 -9.67 -10.57 5.95
CA HIS A 92 -8.60 -11.57 5.90
C HIS A 92 -7.88 -11.62 4.55
N ALA A 93 -8.58 -11.38 3.44
CA ALA A 93 -7.93 -11.27 2.14
C ALA A 93 -6.96 -10.08 2.10
N VAL A 94 -7.34 -8.93 2.69
CA VAL A 94 -6.43 -7.79 2.86
C VAL A 94 -5.25 -8.15 3.78
N ASP A 95 -5.48 -8.83 4.90
CA ASP A 95 -4.40 -9.28 5.80
C ASP A 95 -3.39 -10.17 5.06
N VAL A 96 -3.89 -11.15 4.28
CA VAL A 96 -3.05 -12.05 3.47
C VAL A 96 -2.25 -11.28 2.43
N LEU A 97 -2.88 -10.32 1.74
CA LEU A 97 -2.18 -9.46 0.78
C LEU A 97 -1.07 -8.63 1.45
N LEU A 98 -1.32 -8.11 2.65
CA LEU A 98 -0.32 -7.37 3.42
C LEU A 98 0.83 -8.27 3.88
N VAL A 99 0.54 -9.49 4.35
CA VAL A 99 1.57 -10.47 4.72
C VAL A 99 2.43 -10.85 3.52
N ILE A 100 1.81 -11.10 2.36
CA ILE A 100 2.52 -11.37 1.10
C ILE A 100 3.37 -10.16 0.68
N HIS A 101 2.85 -8.94 0.81
CA HIS A 101 3.62 -7.74 0.51
C HIS A 101 4.83 -7.60 1.44
N LEU A 102 4.64 -7.75 2.75
CA LEU A 102 5.71 -7.61 3.73
C LEU A 102 6.81 -8.67 3.51
N THR A 103 6.43 -9.93 3.40
CA THR A 103 7.38 -11.04 3.16
C THR A 103 8.05 -10.93 1.79
N GLY A 104 7.28 -10.57 0.76
CA GLY A 104 7.78 -10.32 -0.60
C GLY A 104 8.76 -9.14 -0.64
N ALA A 105 8.48 -8.05 0.07
CA ALA A 105 9.35 -6.89 0.19
C ALA A 105 10.71 -7.28 0.78
N VAL A 106 10.74 -8.07 1.86
CA VAL A 106 11.98 -8.60 2.43
C VAL A 106 12.75 -9.43 1.41
N GLY A 107 12.07 -10.35 0.71
CA GLY A 107 12.67 -11.16 -0.35
C GLY A 107 13.26 -10.32 -1.48
N LEU A 108 12.52 -9.32 -1.96
CA LEU A 108 12.94 -8.40 -3.02
C LEU A 108 14.17 -7.57 -2.61
N VAL A 109 14.25 -7.14 -1.36
CA VAL A 109 15.43 -6.43 -0.83
C VAL A 109 16.64 -7.36 -0.76
N MET A 110 16.45 -8.62 -0.35
CA MET A 110 17.53 -9.62 -0.32
C MET A 110 18.09 -9.92 -1.72
N LEU A 111 17.21 -10.01 -2.73
CA LEU A 111 17.57 -10.24 -4.13
C LEU A 111 18.23 -9.02 -4.82
N ALA A 112 18.12 -7.83 -4.23
CA ALA A 112 18.72 -6.59 -4.74
C ALA A 112 20.17 -6.38 -4.26
N GLU A 113 21.02 -7.41 -4.40
CA GLU A 113 22.44 -7.30 -4.03
C GLU A 113 23.12 -6.15 -4.79
N GLY A 114 23.74 -5.22 -4.04
CA GLY A 114 24.33 -3.98 -4.58
C GLY A 114 23.39 -2.77 -4.63
N ALA A 115 22.06 -2.99 -4.61
CA ALA A 115 21.04 -1.93 -4.61
C ALA A 115 20.10 -1.98 -3.39
N ARG A 116 20.50 -2.70 -2.33
CA ARG A 116 19.67 -2.96 -1.14
C ARG A 116 19.07 -1.71 -0.50
N LEU A 117 19.84 -0.63 -0.39
CA LEU A 117 19.37 0.63 0.20
C LEU A 117 18.24 1.28 -0.62
N VAL A 118 18.36 1.25 -1.95
CA VAL A 118 17.33 1.81 -2.84
C VAL A 118 16.09 0.92 -2.81
N SER A 119 16.30 -0.40 -2.88
CA SER A 119 15.22 -1.38 -2.77
C SER A 119 14.48 -1.24 -1.43
N SER A 120 15.19 -1.14 -0.30
CA SER A 120 14.56 -0.99 1.02
C SER A 120 13.77 0.31 1.15
N ALA A 121 14.31 1.43 0.65
CA ALA A 121 13.59 2.71 0.66
C ALA A 121 12.33 2.66 -0.22
N LEU A 122 12.42 2.04 -1.39
CA LEU A 122 11.27 1.85 -2.28
C LEU A 122 10.20 0.96 -1.62
N GLN A 123 10.59 -0.19 -1.06
CA GLN A 123 9.64 -1.08 -0.39
C GLN A 123 8.99 -0.42 0.83
N ALA A 124 9.71 0.43 1.57
CA ALA A 124 9.12 1.21 2.66
C ALA A 124 8.03 2.17 2.19
N ILE A 125 8.22 2.84 1.05
CA ILE A 125 7.19 3.69 0.43
C ILE A 125 5.99 2.86 -0.02
N LEU A 126 6.22 1.71 -0.66
CA LEU A 126 5.13 0.84 -1.13
C LEU A 126 4.31 0.29 0.05
N LEU A 127 4.97 -0.11 1.15
CA LEU A 127 4.31 -0.51 2.39
C LEU A 127 3.52 0.64 3.01
N TRP A 128 4.05 1.87 2.96
CA TRP A 128 3.32 3.06 3.41
C TRP A 128 2.06 3.33 2.58
N CYS A 129 2.13 3.16 1.27
CA CYS A 129 0.95 3.20 0.40
C CYS A 129 -0.04 2.08 0.73
N SER A 130 0.43 0.86 0.96
CA SER A 130 -0.43 -0.27 1.38
C SER A 130 -1.11 -0.03 2.71
N PHE A 131 -0.43 0.59 3.67
CA PHE A 131 -1.03 0.96 4.95
C PHE A 131 -2.25 1.86 4.77
N TRP A 132 -2.12 2.95 4.00
CA TRP A 132 -3.25 3.85 3.73
C TRP A 132 -4.34 3.19 2.91
N ALA A 133 -3.97 2.41 1.88
CA ALA A 133 -4.95 1.64 1.10
C ALA A 133 -5.77 0.70 2.00
N SER A 134 -5.13 -0.02 2.92
CA SER A 134 -5.79 -0.93 3.85
C SER A 134 -6.65 -0.20 4.87
N PHE A 135 -6.20 0.95 5.37
CA PHE A 135 -7.00 1.78 6.28
C PHE A 135 -8.30 2.25 5.61
N LEU A 136 -8.22 2.80 4.40
CA LEU A 136 -9.39 3.26 3.66
C LEU A 136 -10.29 2.12 3.21
N ALA A 137 -9.71 1.01 2.75
CA ALA A 137 -10.46 -0.18 2.40
C ALA A 137 -11.17 -0.77 3.64
N GLY A 138 -10.51 -0.74 4.80
CA GLY A 138 -11.08 -1.14 6.08
C GLY A 138 -12.31 -0.31 6.45
N MET A 139 -12.20 1.02 6.45
CA MET A 139 -13.34 1.94 6.71
C MET A 139 -14.48 1.75 5.69
N SER A 140 -14.14 1.52 4.42
CA SER A 140 -15.11 1.22 3.37
C SER A 140 -15.88 -0.08 3.61
N MET A 141 -15.17 -1.16 3.97
CA MET A 141 -15.75 -2.47 4.20
C MET A 141 -16.53 -2.54 5.53
N SER A 142 -16.06 -1.86 6.57
CA SER A 142 -16.74 -1.79 7.86
C SER A 142 -17.93 -0.82 7.86
N GLY A 143 -17.92 0.17 6.97
CA GLY A 143 -18.85 1.31 6.99
C GLY A 143 -18.56 2.30 8.11
N ASP A 144 -17.47 2.13 8.85
CA ASP A 144 -17.06 2.98 9.96
C ASP A 144 -16.03 4.00 9.47
N TRP A 145 -16.54 5.19 9.17
CA TRP A 145 -15.76 6.35 8.77
C TRP A 145 -15.57 7.21 10.02
N LEU A 146 -14.42 7.02 10.68
CA LEU A 146 -13.94 7.86 11.79
C LEU A 146 -14.08 9.37 11.47
#